data_AF-A0A953JJB4-F1
#
_entry.id   AF-A0A953JJB4-F1
#
_cell.length_a   1.000
_cell.length_b   1.000
_cell.length_c   1.000
_cell.angle_alpha   90.00
_cell.angle_beta   90.00
_cell.angle_gamma   90.00
#
_symmetry.space_group_name_H-M   'P 1'
#
loop_
_entity.id
_entity.type
_entity.pdbx_description
1 polymer ?
#
loop_
_entity_poly.entity_id
_entity_poly.type
_entity_poly.pdbx_seq_one_letter_code
_entity_poly.pdbx_strand_id
1 'polypeptide(L)'
;MAATGYAFAAGWLSAWEQTAAWTVIFFFASAAASAAYLTVGESFPLEMRAMAIALFYAIGTAVGGVIGPALFGRLIEGGDRANIMWGYMAAAALMLLAAATEWRLGFAAERKPLEHVTTPLSARGTGRR
;
A
#
# COMPACT_ATOMS: atom_id res chain seq x y z
N MET A 1 7.59 4.47 -10.47
CA MET A 1 6.47 4.46 -11.42
C MET A 1 6.47 5.66 -12.38
N ALA A 2 6.47 6.91 -11.92
CA ALA A 2 6.42 8.07 -12.83
C ALA A 2 7.59 8.14 -13.83
N ALA A 3 8.84 8.03 -13.36
CA ALA A 3 10.02 8.12 -14.22
C ALA A 3 10.07 7.00 -15.28
N THR A 4 9.73 5.76 -14.89
CA THR A 4 9.71 4.62 -15.81
C THR A 4 8.57 4.74 -16.82
N GLY A 5 7.40 5.24 -16.39
CA GLY A 5 6.28 5.54 -17.27
C GLY A 5 6.59 6.62 -18.32
N TYR A 6 7.27 7.70 -17.92
CA TYR A 6 7.73 8.73 -18.85
C TYR A 6 8.76 8.19 -19.84
N ALA A 7 9.77 7.45 -19.37
CA ALA A 7 10.79 6.86 -20.23
C ALA A 7 10.21 5.86 -21.24
N PHE A 8 9.19 5.09 -20.85
CA PHE A 8 8.47 4.20 -21.77
C PHE A 8 7.65 4.95 -22.81
N ALA A 9 6.98 6.05 -22.42
CA ALA A 9 6.24 6.90 -23.34
C ALA A 9 7.16 7.62 -24.34
N ALA A 10 8.33 8.07 -23.90
CA ALA A 10 9.38 8.67 -24.73
C ALA A 10 10.10 7.66 -25.65
N GLY A 11 9.80 6.36 -25.53
CA GLY A 11 10.41 5.29 -26.32
C GLY A 11 11.83 4.93 -25.90
N TRP A 12 12.29 5.39 -24.73
CA TRP A 12 13.62 5.07 -24.20
C TRP A 12 13.70 3.67 -23.59
N LEU A 13 12.56 3.11 -23.18
CA LEU A 13 12.46 1.77 -22.62
C LEU A 13 11.66 0.87 -23.57
N SER A 14 12.23 -0.30 -23.86
CA SER A 14 11.52 -1.44 -24.42
C SER A 14 10.57 -2.06 -23.40
N ALA A 15 9.66 -2.93 -23.88
CA ALA A 15 8.73 -3.66 -23.00
C ALA A 15 9.48 -4.52 -21.96
N TRP A 16 10.65 -5.06 -22.32
CA TRP A 16 11.48 -5.85 -21.41
C TRP A 16 12.07 -5.00 -20.29
N GLU A 17 12.67 -3.86 -20.64
CA GLU A 17 13.28 -2.95 -19.66
C GLU A 17 12.23 -2.34 -18.72
N GLN A 18 11.05 -2.03 -19.25
CA GLN A 18 9.91 -1.58 -18.44
C GLN A 18 9.46 -2.66 -17.44
N THR A 19 9.41 -3.93 -17.88
CA THR A 19 9.06 -5.06 -17.01
C THR A 19 10.10 -5.25 -15.91
N ALA A 20 11.39 -5.17 -16.25
CA ALA A 20 12.47 -5.24 -15.26
C ALA A 20 12.37 -4.12 -14.23
N ALA A 21 12.07 -2.90 -14.68
CA ALA A 21 11.85 -1.77 -13.79
C ALA A 21 10.64 -1.97 -12.86
N TRP A 22 9.54 -2.57 -13.34
CA TRP A 22 8.43 -2.94 -12.47
C TRP A 22 8.80 -3.98 -11.43
N THR A 23 9.55 -5.01 -11.80
CA THR A 23 9.99 -6.04 -10.83
C THR A 23 10.73 -5.40 -9.66
N VAL A 24 11.65 -4.46 -9.93
CA VAL A 24 12.38 -3.73 -8.88
C VAL A 24 11.42 -2.88 -8.03
N ILE A 25 10.48 -2.16 -8.65
CA ILE A 25 9.51 -1.35 -7.91
C ILE A 25 8.62 -2.22 -7.02
N PHE A 26 8.12 -3.35 -7.53
CA PHE A 26 7.26 -4.26 -6.78
C PHE A 26 8.01 -4.95 -5.63
N PHE A 27 9.31 -5.21 -5.79
CA PHE A 27 10.14 -5.70 -4.70
C PHE A 27 10.16 -4.73 -3.50
N PHE A 28 10.37 -3.44 -3.73
CA PHE A 28 10.30 -2.45 -2.64
C PHE A 28 8.87 -2.26 -2.13
N ALA A 29 7.87 -2.30 -3.02
CA ALA A 29 6.48 -2.20 -2.63
C ALA A 29 6.02 -3.37 -1.73
N SER A 30 6.57 -4.58 -1.90
CA SER A 30 6.22 -5.72 -1.05
C SER A 30 6.69 -5.50 0.39
N ALA A 31 7.88 -4.94 0.59
CA ALA A 31 8.37 -4.60 1.93
C ALA A 31 7.45 -3.58 2.62
N ALA A 32 6.99 -2.56 1.89
CA ALA A 32 6.03 -1.58 2.41
C ALA A 32 4.68 -2.24 2.77
N ALA A 33 4.17 -3.15 1.94
CA ALA A 33 2.94 -3.89 2.22
C ALA A 33 3.07 -4.79 3.47
N SER A 34 4.22 -5.45 3.66
CA SER A 34 4.50 -6.24 4.87
C SER A 34 4.58 -5.38 6.12
N ALA A 35 5.20 -4.19 6.05
CA ALA A 35 5.24 -3.26 7.17
C ALA A 35 3.83 -2.79 7.56
N ALA A 36 3.02 -2.40 6.58
CA ALA A 36 1.63 -1.97 6.83
C ALA A 36 0.79 -3.05 7.53
N TYR A 37 0.96 -4.32 7.14
CA TYR A 37 0.30 -5.45 7.81
C TYR A 37 0.68 -5.54 9.29
N LEU A 38 1.97 -5.40 9.62
CA LEU A 38 2.44 -5.40 11.01
C LEU A 38 1.90 -4.20 11.77
N THR A 39 1.95 -3.00 11.20
CA THR A 39 1.42 -1.77 11.80
C THR A 39 -0.06 -1.92 12.15
N VAL A 40 -0.89 -2.44 11.24
CA VAL A 40 -2.32 -2.70 11.50
C VAL A 40 -2.47 -3.75 12.60
N GLY A 41 -1.67 -4.82 12.56
CA GLY A 41 -1.72 -5.86 13.57
C GLY A 41 -1.40 -5.34 14.98
N GLU A 42 -0.41 -4.46 15.09
CA GLU A 42 0.12 -3.96 16.35
C GLU A 42 -0.64 -2.77 16.92
N SER A 43 -1.36 -2.02 16.07
CA SER A 43 -2.13 -0.83 16.48
C SER A 43 -3.43 -1.16 17.21
N PHE A 44 -3.91 -2.40 17.12
CA PHE A 44 -5.18 -2.82 17.73
C PHE A 44 -4.97 -3.91 18.79
N PRO A 45 -5.82 -3.95 19.84
CA PRO A 45 -5.82 -5.01 20.84
C PRO A 45 -5.93 -6.40 20.21
N LEU A 46 -5.34 -7.40 20.86
CA LEU A 46 -5.28 -8.78 20.37
C LEU A 46 -6.65 -9.33 19.96
N GLU A 47 -7.69 -8.97 20.72
CA GLU A 47 -9.07 -9.42 20.50
C GLU A 47 -9.67 -8.88 19.18
N MET A 48 -9.20 -7.73 18.68
CA MET A 48 -9.72 -7.07 17.47
C MET A 48 -8.78 -7.15 16.26
N ARG A 49 -7.55 -7.63 16.48
CA ARG A 49 -6.49 -7.71 15.47
C ARG A 49 -6.91 -8.44 14.19
N ALA A 50 -7.58 -9.59 14.34
CA ALA A 50 -8.04 -10.37 13.20
C ALA A 50 -9.02 -9.59 12.31
N MET A 51 -9.94 -8.84 12.92
CA MET A 51 -10.90 -8.01 12.18
C MET A 51 -10.24 -6.80 11.52
N ALA A 52 -9.28 -6.16 12.18
CA ALA A 52 -8.50 -5.07 11.60
C ALA A 52 -7.72 -5.52 10.35
N ILE A 53 -7.05 -6.67 10.43
CA ILE A 53 -6.34 -7.28 9.30
C ILE A 53 -7.31 -7.63 8.16
N ALA A 54 -8.45 -8.24 8.49
CA ALA A 54 -9.45 -8.63 7.50
C ALA A 54 -10.02 -7.43 6.74
N LEU A 55 -10.36 -6.35 7.45
CA LEU A 55 -10.85 -5.10 6.84
C LEU A 55 -9.77 -4.44 5.99
N PHE A 56 -8.53 -4.37 6.48
CA PHE A 56 -7.41 -3.84 5.73
C PHE A 56 -7.18 -4.62 4.43
N TYR A 57 -7.17 -5.96 4.51
CA TYR A 57 -7.02 -6.83 3.35
C TYR A 57 -8.19 -6.69 2.37
N ALA A 58 -9.44 -6.63 2.86
CA ALA A 58 -10.63 -6.50 2.02
C ALA A 58 -10.62 -5.16 1.25
N ILE A 59 -10.33 -4.05 1.94
CA ILE A 59 -10.26 -2.72 1.31
C ILE A 59 -9.08 -2.65 0.33
N GLY A 60 -7.90 -3.14 0.75
CA GLY A 60 -6.71 -3.19 -0.10
C GLY A 60 -6.94 -4.00 -1.38
N THR A 61 -7.63 -5.14 -1.28
CA THR A 61 -7.99 -5.98 -2.43
C THR A 61 -9.06 -5.33 -3.29
N ALA A 62 -10.07 -4.68 -2.70
CA ALA A 62 -11.09 -3.97 -3.47
C ALA A 62 -10.49 -2.82 -4.27
N VAL A 63 -9.65 -1.98 -3.65
CA VAL A 63 -9.04 -0.84 -4.33
C VAL A 63 -7.92 -1.29 -5.28
N GLY A 64 -6.94 -2.04 -4.78
CA GLY A 64 -5.77 -2.44 -5.58
C GLY A 64 -6.08 -3.55 -6.58
N GLY A 65 -6.84 -4.57 -6.16
CA GLY A 65 -7.10 -5.79 -6.94
C GLY A 65 -8.28 -5.69 -7.89
N VAL A 66 -9.28 -4.84 -7.62
CA VAL A 66 -10.43 -4.65 -8.52
C VAL A 66 -10.30 -3.37 -9.33
N ILE A 67 -10.14 -2.22 -8.67
CA ILE A 67 -10.10 -0.92 -9.37
C ILE A 67 -8.83 -0.81 -10.22
N GLY A 68 -7.68 -1.29 -9.72
CA GLY A 68 -6.40 -1.25 -10.44
C GLY A 68 -6.47 -1.91 -11.84
N PRO A 69 -6.76 -3.22 -11.93
CA PRO A 69 -6.87 -3.91 -13.23
C PRO A 69 -7.97 -3.35 -14.12
N ALA A 70 -9.13 -2.96 -13.56
CA ALA A 70 -10.20 -2.36 -14.35
C ALA A 70 -9.79 -1.01 -14.96
N LEU A 71 -9.08 -0.17 -14.21
CA LEU A 71 -8.57 1.12 -14.68
C LEU A 71 -7.49 0.94 -15.75
N PHE A 72 -6.48 0.11 -15.48
CA PHE A 72 -5.41 -0.14 -16.45
C PHE A 72 -5.90 -0.87 -17.69
N GLY A 73 -6.89 -1.76 -17.59
CA GLY A 73 -7.54 -2.39 -18.73
C GLY A 73 -8.13 -1.35 -19.69
N ARG A 74 -8.92 -0.39 -19.17
CA ARG A 74 -9.47 0.71 -19.98
C ARG A 74 -8.40 1.63 -20.56
N LEU A 75 -7.33 1.90 -19.82
CA LEU A 75 -6.22 2.74 -20.30
C LEU A 75 -5.44 2.06 -21.44
N ILE A 76 -5.33 0.73 -21.42
CA ILE A 76 -4.63 -0.07 -22.44
C ILE A 76 -5.49 -0.24 -23.69
N GLU A 77 -6.81 -0.38 -23.57
CA GLU A 77 -7.75 -0.52 -24.71
C GLU A 77 -7.61 0.60 -25.75
N GLY A 78 -7.22 1.81 -25.34
CA GLY A 78 -7.01 2.94 -26.24
C GLY A 78 -5.75 2.85 -27.12
N GLY A 79 -4.85 1.89 -26.89
CA GLY A 79 -3.63 1.67 -27.70
C GLY A 79 -2.55 2.75 -27.62
N ASP A 80 -2.82 3.88 -26.97
CA ASP A 80 -1.88 5.00 -26.81
C ASP A 80 -1.01 4.85 -25.56
N ARG A 81 0.31 4.96 -25.74
CA ARG A 81 1.31 4.93 -24.66
C ARG A 81 1.15 6.10 -23.68
N ALA A 82 0.63 7.25 -24.14
CA ALA A 82 0.39 8.41 -23.30
C ALA A 82 -0.66 8.14 -22.22
N ASN A 83 -1.70 7.33 -22.51
CA ASN A 83 -2.73 6.97 -21.54
C ASN A 83 -2.16 6.13 -20.39
N ILE A 84 -1.28 5.19 -20.72
CA ILE A 84 -0.58 4.36 -19.73
C ILE A 84 0.33 5.22 -18.84
N MET A 85 1.01 6.21 -19.43
CA MET A 85 1.84 7.17 -18.68
C MET A 85 1.02 7.93 -17.63
N TRP A 86 -0.17 8.43 -18.00
CA TRP A 86 -1.08 9.07 -17.05
C TRP A 86 -1.50 8.14 -15.91
N GLY A 87 -1.74 6.86 -16.21
CA GLY A 87 -1.96 5.83 -15.19
C GLY A 87 -0.79 5.70 -14.20
N TYR A 88 0.45 5.67 -14.69
CA TYR A 88 1.63 5.60 -13.81
C TYR A 88 1.90 6.89 -13.04
N MET A 89 1.56 8.05 -13.60
CA MET A 89 1.61 9.31 -12.86
C MET A 89 0.59 9.34 -11.73
N ALA A 90 -0.64 8.91 -11.98
CA ALA A 90 -1.67 8.82 -10.95
C ALA A 90 -1.26 7.86 -9.83
N ALA A 91 -0.71 6.69 -10.18
CA ALA A 91 -0.18 5.74 -9.20
C ALA A 91 0.97 6.34 -8.36
N ALA A 92 1.90 7.06 -9.00
CA ALA A 92 2.99 7.73 -8.30
C ALA A 92 2.48 8.84 -7.35
N ALA A 93 1.50 9.63 -7.79
CA ALA A 93 0.87 10.65 -6.96
C ALA A 93 0.18 10.04 -5.72
N LEU A 94 -0.56 8.94 -5.91
CA LEU A 94 -1.16 8.17 -4.82
C LEU A 94 -0.13 7.67 -3.80
N MET A 95 1.01 7.16 -4.27
CA MET A 95 2.10 6.73 -3.39
C MET A 95 2.72 7.89 -2.60
N LEU A 96 2.90 9.05 -3.24
CA LEU A 96 3.40 10.25 -2.54
C LEU A 96 2.41 10.75 -1.49
N LEU A 97 1.11 10.72 -1.78
CA LEU A 97 0.07 11.04 -0.81
C LEU A 97 0.12 10.08 0.38
N ALA A 98 0.22 8.77 0.12
CA ALA A 98 0.34 7.76 1.19
C ALA A 98 1.59 7.99 2.07
N ALA A 99 2.74 8.27 1.45
CA ALA A 99 3.97 8.58 2.18
C ALA A 99 3.84 9.87 3.00
N ALA A 100 3.19 10.91 2.46
CA ALA A 100 2.95 12.15 3.17
C ALA A 100 1.96 11.98 4.33
N THR A 101 0.92 11.15 4.17
CA THR A 101 -0.01 10.85 5.26
C THR A 101 0.67 10.07 6.37
N GLU A 102 1.50 9.08 6.05
CA GLU A 102 2.26 8.34 7.05
C GLU A 102 3.26 9.26 7.76
N TRP A 103 3.94 10.15 7.02
CA TRP A 103 4.86 11.10 7.63
C TRP A 103 4.18 12.08 8.60
N ARG A 104 2.92 12.47 8.34
CA ARG A 104 2.19 13.44 9.18
C ARG A 104 1.37 12.81 10.30
N LEU A 105 0.83 11.62 10.11
CA LEU A 105 -0.12 10.96 11.03
C LEU A 105 0.44 9.66 11.63
N GLY A 106 1.53 9.14 11.08
CA GLY A 106 2.18 7.92 11.56
C GLY A 106 2.75 8.09 12.95
N PHE A 107 2.65 7.04 13.75
CA PHE A 107 3.24 6.97 15.07
C PHE A 107 4.20 5.79 15.15
N ALA A 108 5.31 5.97 15.86
CA ALA A 108 6.31 4.92 16.00
C ALA A 108 5.79 3.75 16.86
N ALA A 109 5.35 2.69 16.19
CA ALA A 109 5.02 1.40 16.80
C ALA A 109 6.25 0.49 17.02
N GLU A 110 7.39 0.81 16.38
CA GLU A 110 8.59 -0.02 16.39
C GLU A 110 9.11 -0.31 17.81
N ARG A 111 9.41 -1.60 18.05
CA ARG A 111 10.11 -2.11 19.26
C ARG A 111 9.42 -1.80 20.58
N LYS A 112 8.14 -1.42 20.59
CA LYS A 112 7.37 -1.23 21.82
C LYS A 112 6.60 -2.51 22.16
N PRO A 113 6.60 -2.96 23.42
CA PRO A 113 5.78 -4.09 23.82
C PRO A 113 4.30 -3.77 23.59
N LEU A 114 3.56 -4.77 23.11
CA LEU A 114 2.15 -4.67 22.67
C LEU A 114 1.23 -4.04 23.73
N GLU A 115 1.54 -4.27 24.99
CA GLU A 115 0.86 -3.76 26.18
C GLU A 115 1.00 -2.23 26.36
N HIS A 116 2.08 -1.67 25.81
CA HIS A 116 2.43 -0.25 25.86
C HIS A 116 1.87 0.54 24.68
N VAL A 117 1.54 -0.14 23.56
CA VAL A 117 0.91 0.44 22.37
C VAL A 117 -0.62 0.38 22.51
N THR A 118 -1.16 -0.72 23.04
CA THR A 118 -2.59 -0.86 23.34
C THR A 118 -2.80 -1.65 24.62
N THR A 119 -3.50 -1.07 25.60
CA THR A 119 -3.91 -1.80 26.81
C THR A 119 -4.89 -2.91 26.43
N PRO A 120 -4.64 -4.19 26.80
CA PRO A 120 -5.56 -5.29 26.52
C PRO A 120 -6.95 -5.03 27.09
N LEU A 121 -8.02 -5.37 26.37
CA LEU A 121 -9.40 -5.21 26.87
C LEU A 121 -9.61 -6.05 28.13
N SER A 122 -8.93 -7.19 28.22
CA SER A 122 -8.87 -8.07 29.38
C SER A 122 -8.32 -7.40 30.66
N ALA A 123 -7.50 -6.34 30.55
CA ALA A 123 -6.95 -5.63 31.71
C ALA A 123 -7.95 -4.65 32.37
N ARG A 124 -9.05 -4.30 31.70
CA ARG A 124 -10.13 -3.47 32.29
C ARG A 124 -11.11 -4.29 33.14
N GLY A 125 -11.07 -5.63 33.06
CA GLY A 125 -11.99 -6.52 33.78
C GLY A 125 -11.59 -6.85 35.22
N THR A 126 -10.33 -6.63 35.61
CA THR A 126 -9.78 -7.05 36.91
C THR A 126 -9.90 -6.00 38.04
N GLY A 127 -10.62 -4.89 37.80
CA GLY A 127 -10.73 -3.75 38.71
C GLY A 127 -11.98 -3.65 39.60
N ARG A 128 -12.72 -4.74 39.82
CA ARG A 128 -13.83 -4.77 40.81
C ARG A 128 -13.77 -6.02 41.67
N ARG A 129 -13.17 -5.87 42.85
CA ARG A 129 -13.57 -6.54 44.08
C ARG A 129 -14.30 -5.52 44.95
#